data_AF-A0AB73BNL4-F1
#
_entry.id   AF-A0AB73BNL4-F1
#
_cell.length_a   1.000
_cell.length_b   1.000
_cell.length_c   1.000
_cell.angle_alpha   90.00
_cell.angle_beta   90.00
_cell.angle_gamma   90.00
#
_symmetry.space_group_name_H-M   'P 1'
#
loop_
_entity.id
_entity.type
_entity.pdbx_description
1 polymer ?
#
loop_
_entity_poly.entity_id
_entity_poly.type
_entity_poly.pdbx_seq_one_letter_code
_entity_poly.pdbx_strand_id
1 'polypeptide(L)'
;MSVTMEFNLISNQKSIVAVYIEGRPIFWEAHLTPVKVMDPKTGKTEVRSDVKAQSLLRLMLDKYCDVDDQTELEDALKQLKKVLREDYNKAMQAEETTKQIAKKMANMEYADLSATKSNPFL
;
A
#
# COMPACT_ATOMS: atom_id res chain seq x y z
N MET A 1 -0.34 -19.29 -14.12
CA MET A 1 -1.11 -18.02 -14.14
C MET A 1 -0.16 -16.87 -13.73
N SER A 2 -0.52 -15.60 -13.87
CA SER A 2 0.40 -14.47 -13.66
C SER A 2 -0.21 -13.38 -12.76
N VAL A 3 0.49 -13.05 -11.67
CA VAL A 3 0.28 -11.81 -10.92
C VAL A 3 1.08 -10.70 -11.61
N THR A 4 0.41 -9.60 -11.96
CA THR A 4 1.06 -8.41 -12.52
C THR A 4 0.71 -7.17 -11.72
N MET A 5 1.61 -6.19 -11.71
CA MET A 5 1.42 -4.91 -11.04
C MET A 5 1.55 -3.76 -12.04
N GLU A 6 0.58 -2.86 -12.04
CA GLU A 6 0.60 -1.61 -12.79
C GLU A 6 0.69 -0.44 -11.80
N PHE A 7 1.74 0.37 -11.94
CA PHE A 7 2.00 1.52 -11.08
C PHE A 7 1.38 2.77 -11.71
N ASN A 8 0.09 2.96 -11.46
CA ASN A 8 -0.69 4.04 -12.07
C ASN A 8 -0.25 5.44 -11.60
N LEU A 9 0.07 5.56 -10.31
CA LEU A 9 0.59 6.79 -9.71
C LEU A 9 1.49 6.41 -8.54
N ILE A 10 2.69 7.00 -8.46
CA ILE A 10 3.58 6.86 -7.31
C ILE A 10 4.15 8.22 -6.96
N SER A 11 3.81 8.72 -5.77
CA SER A 11 4.30 10.00 -5.24
C SER A 11 4.23 9.99 -3.72
N ASN A 12 4.87 10.96 -3.07
CA ASN A 12 4.76 11.12 -1.62
C ASN A 12 3.32 11.40 -1.15
N GLN A 13 2.50 12.05 -1.99
CA GLN A 13 1.15 12.49 -1.61
C GLN A 13 0.08 11.42 -1.83
N LYS A 14 0.16 10.73 -2.98
CA LYS A 14 -0.76 9.67 -3.37
C LYS A 14 -0.03 8.60 -4.16
N SER A 15 -0.34 7.35 -3.86
CA SER A 15 0.07 6.20 -4.68
C SER A 15 -1.13 5.33 -5.01
N ILE A 16 -1.18 4.84 -6.25
CA ILE A 16 -2.20 3.95 -6.79
C ILE A 16 -1.49 2.82 -7.54
N VAL A 17 -1.74 1.59 -7.11
CA VAL A 17 -1.20 0.38 -7.73
C VAL A 17 -2.35 -0.56 -8.07
N ALA A 18 -2.45 -0.99 -9.32
CA ALA A 18 -3.36 -2.04 -9.72
C ALA A 18 -2.62 -3.39 -9.70
N VAL A 19 -3.11 -4.34 -8.92
CA VAL A 19 -2.57 -5.70 -8.83
C VAL A 19 -3.56 -6.64 -9.49
N TYR A 20 -3.15 -7.27 -10.59
CA TYR A 20 -3.98 -8.23 -11.30
C TYR A 20 -3.62 -9.63 -10.84
N ILE A 21 -4.59 -10.33 -10.26
CA ILE A 21 -4.46 -11.75 -9.89
C ILE A 21 -5.48 -12.51 -10.74
N GLU A 22 -4.98 -13.43 -11.58
CA GLU A 22 -5.81 -14.15 -12.57
C GLU A 22 -6.60 -13.21 -13.49
N GLY A 23 -6.00 -12.08 -13.87
CA GLY A 23 -6.64 -11.05 -14.70
C GLY A 23 -7.69 -10.19 -13.98
N ARG A 24 -7.94 -10.41 -12.69
CA ARG A 24 -8.88 -9.62 -11.90
C ARG A 24 -8.14 -8.52 -11.15
N PRO A 25 -8.46 -7.22 -11.37
CA PRO A 25 -7.74 -6.13 -10.72
C PRO A 25 -8.14 -5.96 -9.26
N ILE A 26 -7.16 -5.70 -8.40
CA ILE A 26 -7.30 -5.13 -7.06
C ILE A 26 -6.58 -3.78 -7.09
N PHE A 27 -7.31 -2.71 -6.78
CA PHE A 27 -6.73 -1.37 -6.70
C PHE A 27 -6.32 -1.10 -5.26
N TRP A 28 -5.03 -0.89 -5.07
CA TRP A 28 -4.44 -0.46 -3.81
C TRP A 28 -4.16 1.03 -3.87
N GLU A 29 -4.63 1.76 -2.86
CA GLU A 29 -4.43 3.21 -2.75
C GLU A 29 -3.83 3.58 -1.39
N ALA A 30 -2.91 4.55 -1.44
CA ALA A 30 -2.26 5.12 -0.28
C ALA A 30 -2.25 6.64 -0.38
N HIS A 31 -2.48 7.31 0.76
CA HIS A 31 -2.53 8.76 0.87
C HIS A 31 -1.69 9.26 2.04
N LEU A 32 -0.93 10.33 1.82
CA LEU A 32 -0.28 11.06 2.90
C LEU A 32 -1.33 11.77 3.74
N THR A 33 -1.27 11.61 5.05
CA THR A 33 -2.16 12.29 6.00
C THR A 33 -1.34 12.93 7.11
N PRO A 34 -1.56 14.22 7.41
CA PRO A 34 -0.91 14.86 8.55
C PRO A 34 -1.51 14.31 9.84
N VAL A 35 -0.66 13.82 10.74
CA VAL A 35 -1.05 13.34 12.06
C VAL A 35 -0.38 14.18 13.13
N LYS A 36 -1.15 14.51 14.17
CA LYS A 36 -0.63 15.21 15.35
C LYS A 36 -0.09 14.16 16.31
N VAL A 37 1.22 14.16 16.53
CA VAL A 37 1.88 13.26 17.46
C VAL A 37 2.39 14.08 18.64
N MET A 38 2.02 13.68 19.85
CA MET A 38 2.55 14.28 21.06
C MET A 38 3.86 13.59 21.42
N ASP A 39 4.94 14.37 21.53
CA ASP A 39 6.20 13.85 22.05
C ASP A 39 6.04 13.52 23.54
N PRO A 40 6.20 12.25 23.96
CA PRO A 40 6.02 11.85 25.35
C PRO A 40 7.07 12.45 26.30
N LYS A 41 8.19 12.97 25.79
CA LYS A 41 9.26 13.57 26.61
C LYS A 41 9.08 15.08 26.80
N THR A 42 8.63 15.79 25.77
CA THR A 42 8.53 17.26 25.79
C THR A 42 7.11 17.77 25.95
N GLY A 43 6.10 16.91 25.79
CA GLY A 43 4.67 17.28 25.82
C GLY A 43 4.24 18.15 24.64
N LYS A 44 5.13 18.44 23.69
CA LYS A 44 4.83 19.25 22.52
C LYS A 44 4.13 18.40 21.46
N THR A 45 3.15 19.01 20.79
CA THR A 45 2.49 18.40 19.64
C THR A 45 3.24 18.78 18.37
N GLU A 46 3.69 17.79 17.63
CA GLU A 46 4.30 17.94 16.31
C GLU A 46 3.33 17.41 15.24
N VAL A 47 3.32 18.04 14.07
CA VAL A 47 2.66 17.48 12.88
C VAL A 47 3.67 16.60 12.17
N ARG A 48 3.36 15.31 12.04
CA ARG A 48 4.13 14.34 11.27
C ARG A 48 3.33 13.88 10.07
N SER A 49 4.04 13.40 9.06
CA SER A 49 3.43 12.70 7.94
C SER A 49 3.20 11.24 8.31
N ASP A 50 1.98 10.76 8.10
CA ASP A 50 1.63 9.33 8.14
C ASP A 50 1.01 8.94 6.80
N VAL A 51 0.92 7.65 6.52
CA VAL A 51 0.35 7.13 5.29
C VAL A 51 -0.85 6.26 5.60
N LYS A 52 -2.03 6.73 5.17
CA LYS A 52 -3.26 5.94 5.22
C LYS A 52 -3.34 5.07 3.97
N ALA A 53 -3.18 3.75 4.15
CA ALA A 53 -3.33 2.76 3.10
C ALA A 53 -4.07 1.53 3.63
N GLN A 54 -4.96 0.95 2.82
CA GLN A 54 -5.54 -0.37 3.12
C GLN A 54 -4.49 -1.44 2.84
N SER A 55 -4.38 -2.49 3.67
CA SER A 55 -3.48 -3.61 3.36
C SER A 55 -3.95 -4.32 2.09
N LEU A 56 -3.04 -4.59 1.14
CA LEU A 56 -3.36 -5.39 -0.05
C LEU A 56 -3.72 -6.82 0.38
N LEU A 57 -3.10 -7.35 1.44
CA LEU A 57 -3.49 -8.63 2.01
C LEU A 57 -4.97 -8.63 2.42
N ARG A 58 -5.44 -7.59 3.11
CA ARG A 58 -6.87 -7.52 3.47
C ARG A 58 -7.76 -7.48 2.23
N LEU A 59 -7.40 -6.68 1.23
CA LEU A 59 -8.12 -6.63 -0.06
C LEU A 59 -8.16 -7.99 -0.78
N MET A 60 -7.06 -8.74 -0.73
CA MET A 60 -7.01 -10.09 -1.30
C MET A 60 -7.90 -11.06 -0.51
N LEU A 61 -7.86 -11.01 0.81
CA LEU A 61 -8.69 -11.84 1.67
C LEU A 61 -10.17 -11.55 1.46
N ASP A 62 -10.59 -10.29 1.46
CA ASP A 62 -11.98 -9.88 1.22
C ASP A 62 -12.49 -10.32 -0.17
N LYS A 63 -11.60 -10.42 -1.16
CA LYS A 63 -11.96 -10.74 -2.54
C LYS A 63 -11.97 -12.24 -2.83
N TYR A 64 -11.07 -12.99 -2.22
CA TYR A 64 -10.80 -14.39 -2.58
C TYR A 64 -11.12 -15.39 -1.46
N CYS A 65 -11.35 -14.91 -0.25
CA CYS A 65 -11.62 -15.74 0.92
C CYS A 65 -12.91 -15.27 1.60
N ASP A 66 -13.54 -16.17 2.33
CA ASP A 66 -14.68 -15.86 3.18
C ASP A 66 -14.13 -15.76 4.61
N VAL A 67 -13.65 -14.58 4.97
CA VAL A 67 -13.04 -14.30 6.28
C VAL A 67 -13.86 -13.26 7.02
N ASP A 68 -14.17 -13.56 8.28
CA ASP A 68 -14.86 -12.65 9.19
C ASP A 68 -13.91 -12.18 10.30
N ASP A 69 -14.43 -11.38 11.23
CA ASP A 69 -13.65 -10.84 12.34
C ASP A 69 -13.22 -11.90 13.38
N GLN A 70 -13.76 -13.12 13.28
CA GLN A 70 -13.40 -14.25 14.14
C GLN A 70 -12.31 -15.12 13.50
N THR A 71 -12.06 -14.95 12.20
CA THR A 71 -11.08 -15.74 11.46
C THR A 71 -9.67 -15.32 11.84
N GLU A 72 -8.91 -16.24 12.44
CA GLU A 72 -7.51 -16.00 12.74
C GLU A 72 -6.69 -15.75 11.46
N LEU A 73 -5.71 -14.86 11.55
CA LEU A 73 -4.86 -14.49 10.41
C LEU A 73 -4.16 -15.71 9.79
N GLU A 74 -3.72 -16.67 10.61
CA GLU A 74 -3.07 -17.89 10.11
C GLU A 74 -3.99 -18.69 9.20
N ASP A 75 -5.26 -18.84 9.59
CA ASP A 75 -6.24 -19.59 8.82
C ASP A 75 -6.69 -18.83 7.59
N ALA A 76 -6.85 -17.51 7.67
CA ALA A 76 -7.07 -16.65 6.51
C ALA A 76 -5.95 -16.81 5.46
N LEU A 77 -4.68 -16.85 5.89
CA LEU A 77 -3.54 -17.08 5.01
C LEU A 77 -3.52 -18.49 4.40
N LYS A 78 -3.90 -19.52 5.17
CA LYS A 78 -4.05 -20.89 4.63
C LYS A 78 -5.13 -20.94 3.56
N GLN A 79 -6.28 -20.28 3.77
CA GLN A 79 -7.34 -20.19 2.78
C GLN A 79 -6.86 -19.48 1.52
N LEU A 80 -6.21 -18.32 1.67
CA LEU A 80 -5.67 -17.56 0.54
C LEU A 80 -4.66 -18.38 -0.27
N LYS A 81 -3.78 -19.12 0.41
CA LYS A 81 -2.82 -20.03 -0.24
C LYS A 81 -3.50 -21.15 -1.02
N LYS A 82 -4.61 -21.71 -0.50
CA LYS A 82 -5.38 -22.74 -1.22
C LYS A 82 -6.04 -22.18 -2.47
N VAL A 83 -6.54 -20.95 -2.42
CA VAL A 83 -7.19 -20.29 -3.55
C VAL A 83 -6.17 -19.88 -4.62
N LEU A 84 -5.09 -19.19 -4.23
CA LEU A 84 -4.10 -18.65 -5.16
C LEU A 84 -3.05 -19.66 -5.64
N ARG A 85 -2.91 -20.81 -4.95
CA ARG A 85 -2.01 -21.91 -5.32
C ARG A 85 -0.57 -21.43 -5.61
N GLU A 86 -0.11 -21.57 -6.85
CA GLU A 86 1.23 -21.19 -7.31
C GLU A 86 1.47 -19.66 -7.30
N ASP A 87 0.40 -18.87 -7.42
CA ASP A 87 0.48 -17.41 -7.47
C ASP A 87 0.47 -16.76 -6.09
N TYR A 88 0.22 -17.53 -5.02
CA TYR A 88 0.24 -17.03 -3.64
C TYR A 88 1.53 -16.28 -3.31
N ASN A 89 2.70 -16.85 -3.64
CA ASN A 89 3.97 -16.22 -3.33
C ASN A 89 4.16 -14.89 -4.08
N LYS A 90 3.72 -14.80 -5.34
CA LYS A 90 3.79 -13.55 -6.11
C LYS A 90 2.82 -12.50 -5.57
N ALA A 91 1.63 -12.93 -5.15
CA ALA A 91 0.65 -12.05 -4.51
C ALA A 91 1.20 -11.48 -3.19
N MET A 92 1.91 -12.29 -2.39
CA MET A 92 2.58 -11.81 -1.18
C MET A 92 3.75 -10.87 -1.49
N GLN A 93 4.48 -11.06 -2.58
CA GLN A 93 5.49 -10.11 -3.05
C GLN A 93 4.86 -8.76 -3.47
N ALA A 94 3.65 -8.79 -4.06
CA ALA A 94 2.91 -7.57 -4.36
C ALA A 94 2.53 -6.81 -3.08
N GLU A 95 2.07 -7.49 -2.04
CA GLU A 95 1.78 -6.89 -0.72
C GLU A 95 3.03 -6.29 -0.07
N GLU A 96 4.17 -6.98 -0.16
CA GLU A 96 5.43 -6.44 0.34
C GLU A 96 5.87 -5.20 -0.45
N THR A 97 5.66 -5.20 -1.77
CA THR A 97 5.94 -4.04 -2.62
C THR A 97 5.08 -2.84 -2.23
N THR A 98 3.78 -3.03 -1.97
CA THR A 98 2.88 -1.94 -1.53
C THR A 98 3.26 -1.41 -0.15
N LYS A 99 3.71 -2.26 0.78
CA LYS A 99 4.27 -1.82 2.07
C LYS A 99 5.51 -0.96 1.90
N GLN A 100 6.42 -1.36 1.01
CA GLN A 100 7.62 -0.58 0.70
C GLN A 100 7.27 0.77 0.09
N ILE A 101 6.27 0.84 -0.79
CA ILE A 101 5.77 2.11 -1.33
C ILE A 101 5.26 3.01 -0.21
N ALA A 102 4.37 2.50 0.65
CA ALA A 102 3.84 3.28 1.77
C ALA A 102 4.96 3.78 2.72
N LYS A 103 5.97 2.94 2.98
CA LYS A 103 7.15 3.34 3.77
C LYS A 103 7.94 4.46 3.11
N LYS A 104 8.22 4.36 1.81
CA LYS A 104 8.89 5.41 1.04
C LYS A 104 8.10 6.72 1.02
N MET A 105 6.77 6.63 0.89
CA MET A 105 5.88 7.79 0.99
C MET A 105 5.98 8.48 2.35
N ALA A 106 5.92 7.71 3.45
CA ALA A 106 6.02 8.26 4.82
C ALA A 106 7.35 8.98 5.06
N ASN A 107 8.43 8.47 4.45
CA ASN A 107 9.77 9.04 4.52
C ASN A 107 10.02 10.16 3.49
N MET A 108 9.03 10.51 2.66
CA MET A 108 9.16 11.51 1.60
C MET A 108 10.29 11.18 0.59
N GLU A 109 10.51 9.90 0.30
CA GLU A 109 11.62 9.41 -0.53
C GLU A 109 11.36 9.47 -2.04
N TYR A 110 10.12 9.73 -2.47
CA TYR A 110 9.86 9.96 -3.90
C TYR A 110 10.27 11.38 -4.27
N ALA A 111 11.12 11.51 -5.28
CA ALA A 111 11.49 12.82 -5.79
C ALA A 111 10.23 13.59 -6.19
N ASP A 112 10.10 14.82 -5.70
CA ASP A 112 9.02 15.70 -6.07
C ASP A 112 9.26 16.18 -7.52
N LEU A 113 8.78 15.39 -8.50
CA LEU A 113 8.84 15.76 -9.92
C LEU A 113 8.03 17.03 -10.22
N SER A 114 7.30 17.56 -9.22
CA SER A 114 6.59 18.84 -9.29
C SER A 114 7.51 20.07 -9.22
N ALA A 115 8.77 19.93 -8.78
CA ALA A 115 9.72 21.05 -8.68
C ALA A 115 10.48 21.38 -9.97
N THR A 116 10.33 20.58 -11.04
CA THR A 116 10.96 20.84 -12.35
C THR A 116 9.97 21.54 -13.30
N LYS A 117 9.36 22.63 -12.83
CA LYS A 117 8.98 23.74 -13.72
C LYS A 117 9.92 24.89 -13.43
N SER A 118 11.15 24.76 -13.94
CA SER A 118 12.00 25.91 -14.22
C SER A 118 11.16 26.92 -15.01
N ASN A 119 10.97 28.08 -14.40
CA ASN A 119 10.30 29.23 -15.00
C ASN A 119 10.98 29.52 -16.35
N PRO A 120 10.30 29.47 -17.52
CA PRO A 120 10.94 29.81 -18.79
C PRO A 120 11.03 31.33 -19.03
N PHE A 121 10.67 32.15 -18.04
CA PHE A 121 10.72 33.61 -18.11
C PHE A 121 11.18 34.21 -16.79
N LEU A 122 12.47 34.11 -16.49
CA LEU A 122 13.24 35.09 -15.71
C LEU A 122 14.72 34.97 -16.10
#